data_AF-A0A847ISQ4-F1
#
_entry.id   AF-A0A847ISQ4-F1
#
_cell.length_a   1.000
_cell.length_b   1.000
_cell.length_c   1.000
_cell.angle_alpha   90.00
_cell.angle_beta   90.00
_cell.angle_gamma   90.00
#
_symmetry.space_group_name_H-M   'P 1'
#
loop_
_entity.id
_entity.type
_entity.pdbx_description
1 polymer ?
#
loop_
_entity_poly.entity_id
_entity_poly.type
_entity_poly.pdbx_seq_one_letter_code
_entity_poly.pdbx_strand_id
1 'polypeptide(L)'
;RECKKVLAVNLFPVTEKEVEYSRSMKHIAERCVTMLFNAGASYDLGLADTVIQDVEMAGYSTYDFKHREEMFNLGYNARALRLLHKMG
;
A
#
# COMPACT_ATOMS: atom_id res chain seq x y z
N ARG A 1 -3.46 -11.98 -24.69
CA ARG A 1 -2.43 -10.95 -24.94
C ARG A 1 -1.51 -10.97 -23.74
N GLU A 2 -0.22 -11.26 -23.91
CA GLU A 2 0.76 -11.12 -22.83
C GLU A 2 1.01 -9.63 -22.57
N CYS A 3 0.83 -9.19 -21.33
CA CYS A 3 1.17 -7.85 -20.92
C CYS A 3 2.70 -7.66 -21.01
N LYS A 4 3.16 -6.64 -21.73
CA LYS A 4 4.60 -6.31 -21.82
C LYS A 4 5.17 -5.74 -20.51
N LYS A 5 4.30 -5.16 -19.68
CA LYS A 5 4.62 -4.50 -18.42
C LYS A 5 3.50 -4.74 -17.43
N VAL A 6 3.84 -4.96 -16.17
CA VAL A 6 2.91 -5.08 -15.04
C VAL A 6 3.15 -3.95 -14.04
N LEU A 7 2.12 -3.15 -13.81
CA LEU A 7 2.10 -2.12 -12.77
C LEU A 7 1.28 -2.66 -11.60
N ALA A 8 1.92 -2.80 -10.43
CA ALA A 8 1.22 -3.17 -9.21
C ALA A 8 0.91 -1.92 -8.40
N VAL A 9 -0.30 -1.83 -7.84
CA VAL A 9 -0.68 -0.79 -6.89
C VAL A 9 -0.72 -1.42 -5.51
N ASN A 10 0.20 -1.03 -4.63
CA ASN A 10 0.23 -1.55 -3.26
C ASN A 10 -0.56 -0.62 -2.33
N LEU A 11 -1.65 -1.15 -1.78
CA LEU A 11 -2.50 -0.45 -0.82
C LEU A 11 -2.04 -0.63 0.64
N PHE A 12 -1.14 -1.58 0.89
CA PHE A 12 -0.62 -1.90 2.22
C PHE A 12 0.91 -1.79 2.24
N PRO A 13 1.47 -0.58 2.07
CA PRO A 13 2.91 -0.41 2.16
C PRO A 13 3.38 -0.69 3.58
N VAL A 14 4.54 -1.34 3.69
CA VAL A 14 5.20 -1.53 4.99
C VAL A 14 5.82 -0.19 5.38
N THR A 15 5.45 0.35 6.53
CA THR A 15 6.06 1.55 7.10
C THR A 15 7.19 1.19 8.05
N GLU A 16 8.25 1.99 8.05
CA GLU A 16 9.34 1.90 9.03
C GLU A 16 8.92 2.41 10.42
N LYS A 17 7.85 3.20 10.49
CA LYS A 17 7.29 3.69 11.75
C LYS A 17 6.39 2.62 12.33
N GLU A 18 6.84 1.94 13.38
CA GLU A 18 5.99 1.02 14.14
C GLU A 18 4.75 1.79 14.63
N VAL A 19 3.56 1.31 14.25
CA VAL A 19 2.32 1.80 14.85
C VAL A 19 2.38 1.44 16.33
N GLU A 20 2.27 2.45 17.19
CA GLU A 20 2.36 2.28 18.64
C GLU A 20 1.38 1.20 19.10
N TYR A 21 1.89 0.14 19.73
CA TYR A 21 1.09 -1.03 20.03
C TYR A 21 0.07 -0.74 21.13
N SER A 22 -1.21 -0.64 20.74
CA SER A 22 -2.29 -0.67 21.72
C SER A 22 -2.68 -2.11 22.00
N ARG A 23 -2.73 -2.51 23.28
CA ARG A 23 -3.17 -3.86 23.71
C ARG A 23 -4.67 -4.11 23.53
N SER A 24 -5.34 -3.31 22.69
CA SER A 24 -6.76 -3.48 22.41
C SER A 24 -6.97 -4.63 21.42
N MET A 25 -8.06 -5.39 21.59
CA MET A 25 -8.36 -6.52 20.70
C MET A 25 -8.56 -6.08 19.25
N LYS A 26 -9.13 -4.90 19.04
CA LYS A 26 -9.27 -4.27 17.71
C LYS A 26 -7.91 -4.13 17.03
N HIS A 27 -6.94 -3.56 17.74
CA HIS A 27 -5.62 -3.30 17.20
C HIS A 27 -4.83 -4.60 16.92
N ILE A 28 -5.00 -5.62 17.76
CA ILE A 28 -4.43 -6.95 17.50
C ILE A 28 -5.01 -7.53 16.20
N ALA A 29 -6.32 -7.48 16.02
CA ALA A 29 -6.98 -7.98 14.82
C ALA A 29 -6.53 -7.23 13.55
N GLU A 30 -6.46 -5.89 13.61
CA GLU A 30 -5.98 -5.05 12.49
C GLU A 30 -4.54 -5.41 12.09
N ARG A 31 -3.64 -5.61 13.06
CA ARG A 31 -2.25 -6.03 12.78
C ARG A 31 -2.17 -7.40 12.13
N CYS A 32 -2.96 -8.37 12.58
CA CYS A 32 -3.00 -9.70 11.95
C CYS A 32 -3.44 -9.62 10.49
N VAL A 33 -4.44 -8.80 10.19
CA VAL A 33 -4.92 -8.56 8.82
C VAL A 33 -3.84 -7.90 7.96
N THR A 34 -3.16 -6.87 8.48
CA THR A 34 -2.03 -6.23 7.78
C THR A 34 -0.91 -7.24 7.48
N MET A 35 -0.53 -8.07 8.45
CA MET A 35 0.49 -9.12 8.26
C MET A 35 0.09 -10.11 7.16
N LEU A 36 -1.18 -10.54 7.16
CA LEU A 36 -1.71 -11.45 6.14
C LEU A 36 -1.64 -10.84 4.73
N PHE A 37 -2.06 -9.57 4.58
CA PHE A 37 -2.01 -8.89 3.29
C PHE A 37 -0.57 -8.68 2.81
N ASN A 38 0.34 -8.28 3.70
CA ASN A 38 1.75 -8.10 3.34
C ASN A 38 2.39 -9.40 2.89
N ALA A 39 2.13 -10.51 3.59
CA ALA A 39 2.65 -11.83 3.22
C ALA A 39 2.07 -12.33 1.88
N GLY A 40 0.78 -12.10 1.63
CA GLY A 40 0.15 -12.47 0.37
C GLY A 40 0.64 -11.63 -0.81
N ALA A 41 0.83 -10.33 -0.61
CA ALA A 41 1.22 -9.41 -1.66
C ALA A 41 2.73 -9.45 -1.98
N SER A 42 3.60 -9.83 -1.04
CA SER A 42 5.05 -9.68 -1.20
C SER A 42 5.61 -10.40 -2.43
N TYR A 43 5.06 -11.58 -2.77
CA TYR A 43 5.49 -12.33 -3.95
C TYR A 43 5.06 -11.61 -5.24
N ASP A 44 3.79 -11.24 -5.34
CA ASP A 44 3.23 -10.58 -6.53
C ASP A 44 3.86 -9.21 -6.78
N LEU A 45 4.16 -8.46 -5.71
CA LEU A 45 4.87 -7.18 -5.80
C LEU A 45 6.29 -7.35 -6.35
N GLY A 46 6.96 -8.45 -6.04
CA GLY A 46 8.29 -8.77 -6.57
C GLY A 46 8.29 -9.16 -8.06
N LEU A 47 7.14 -9.55 -8.60
CA LEU A 47 6.97 -9.88 -10.03
C LEU A 47 6.62 -8.66 -10.90
N ALA A 48 6.22 -7.54 -10.28
CA ALA A 48 5.82 -6.35 -11.01
C ALA A 48 7.03 -5.56 -11.55
N ASP A 49 6.91 -5.00 -12.75
CA ASP A 49 7.92 -4.08 -13.29
C ASP A 49 8.02 -2.79 -12.50
N THR A 50 6.90 -2.34 -11.91
CA THR A 50 6.84 -1.14 -11.10
C THR A 50 5.73 -1.27 -10.08
N VAL A 51 6.07 -0.93 -8.84
CA VAL A 51 5.12 -0.84 -7.73
C VAL A 51 4.80 0.62 -7.48
N ILE A 52 3.52 0.95 -7.59
CA ILE A 52 2.94 2.24 -7.23
C ILE A 52 2.48 2.15 -5.78
N GLN A 53 3.14 2.90 -4.91
CA GLN A 53 2.82 2.95 -3.49
C GLN A 53 3.25 4.28 -2.88
N ASP A 54 2.60 4.65 -1.79
CA ASP A 54 3.00 5.76 -0.93
C ASP A 54 3.02 5.28 0.52
N VAL A 55 4.17 5.40 1.20
CA VAL A 55 4.37 4.87 2.56
C VAL A 55 3.45 5.53 3.59
N GLU A 56 2.95 6.73 3.33
CA GLU A 56 2.00 7.42 4.21
C GLU A 56 0.64 6.72 4.25
N MET A 57 0.31 5.93 3.22
CA MET A 57 -0.92 5.12 3.17
C MET A 57 -1.00 4.11 4.33
N ALA A 58 0.15 3.66 4.85
CA ALA A 58 0.23 2.72 5.97
C ALA A 58 -0.35 3.28 7.29
N GLY A 59 -0.50 4.62 7.39
CA GLY A 59 -1.10 5.28 8.55
C GLY A 59 -2.62 5.16 8.62
N TYR A 60 -3.27 4.70 7.55
CA TYR A 60 -4.73 4.60 7.48
C TYR A 60 -5.19 3.16 7.62
N SER A 61 -6.26 2.97 8.39
CA SER A 61 -6.99 1.70 8.42
C SER A 61 -7.82 1.55 7.14
N THR A 62 -8.00 0.31 6.66
CA THR A 62 -8.91 -0.01 5.55
C THR A 62 -10.35 0.37 5.81
N TYR A 63 -10.69 0.61 7.07
CA TYR A 63 -12.03 0.99 7.53
C TYR A 63 -12.14 2.49 7.82
N ASP A 64 -11.09 3.28 7.54
CA ASP A 64 -11.06 4.71 7.81
C ASP A 64 -11.59 5.55 6.64
N PHE A 65 -12.91 5.62 6.55
CA PHE A 65 -13.59 6.40 5.52
C PHE A 65 -13.54 7.91 5.74
N LYS A 66 -13.08 8.38 6.91
CA LYS A 66 -13.01 9.82 7.21
C LYS A 66 -11.94 10.51 6.39
N HIS A 67 -10.85 9.80 6.11
CA HIS A 67 -9.67 10.32 5.40
C HIS A 67 -9.64 9.93 3.92
N ARG A 68 -10.78 9.55 3.32
CA ARG A 68 -10.84 9.07 1.93
C ARG A 68 -10.20 10.02 0.90
N GLU A 69 -10.38 11.33 1.07
CA GLU A 69 -9.85 12.34 0.15
C GLU A 69 -8.33 12.46 0.30
N GLU A 70 -7.81 12.33 1.52
CA GLU A 70 -6.38 12.30 1.81
C GLU A 70 -5.74 11.05 1.18
N MET A 71 -6.36 9.87 1.41
CA MET A 71 -5.92 8.61 0.80
C MET A 71 -5.95 8.67 -0.73
N PHE A 72 -7.01 9.23 -1.33
CA PHE A 72 -7.08 9.45 -2.78
C PHE A 72 -5.91 10.31 -3.27
N ASN A 73 -5.66 11.43 -2.59
CA ASN A 73 -4.57 12.34 -2.95
C ASN A 73 -3.20 11.70 -2.80
N LEU A 74 -2.96 10.88 -1.76
CA LEU A 74 -1.72 10.12 -1.61
C LEU A 74 -1.50 9.16 -2.77
N GLY A 75 -2.53 8.38 -3.13
CA GLY A 75 -2.47 7.47 -4.27
C GLY A 75 -2.21 8.21 -5.59
N TYR A 76 -2.93 9.29 -5.86
CA TYR A 76 -2.79 10.07 -7.08
C TYR A 76 -1.42 10.75 -7.19
N ASN A 77 -0.86 11.20 -6.06
CA ASN A 77 0.43 11.87 -6.00
C ASN A 77 1.62 10.93 -5.80
N ALA A 78 1.37 9.62 -5.69
CA ALA A 78 2.41 8.64 -5.46
C ALA A 78 3.56 8.81 -6.46
N ARG A 79 4.79 8.84 -5.95
CA ARG A 79 6.00 9.18 -6.74
C ARG A 79 6.14 8.29 -7.98
N ALA A 80 5.82 7.01 -7.87
CA ALA A 80 5.88 6.05 -8.98
C ALA A 80 4.93 6.42 -10.14
N LEU A 81 3.74 6.93 -9.85
CA LEU A 81 2.78 7.42 -10.86
C LEU A 81 3.38 8.57 -11.69
N ARG A 82 4.14 9.46 -11.03
CA ARG A 82 4.82 10.57 -11.71
C ARG A 82 5.95 10.11 -12.62
N LEU A 83 6.47 8.91 -12.44
CA LEU A 83 7.55 8.34 -13.25
C LEU A 83 7.04 7.54 -14.45
N LEU A 84 5.73 7.31 -14.58
CA LEU A 84 5.13 6.57 -15.69
C LEU A 84 5.48 7.18 -17.06
N HIS A 85 5.59 8.51 -17.16
CA HIS A 85 5.98 9.18 -18.41
C HIS A 85 7.41 8.83 -18.89
N LYS A 86 8.26 8.28 -18.01
CA LYS A 86 9.64 7.86 -18.34
C LYS A 86 9.75 6.38 -18.68
N MET A 87 8.64 5.64 -18.63
CA MET A 87 8.59 4.20 -18.89
C MET A 87 8.29 3.85 -20.36
N GLY A 88 8.22 4.85 -21.24
CA GLY A 88 8.04 4.72 -22.69
C GLY A 88 9.33 4.94 -23.45
#